data_AF-X6LRY5-F1
#
_entry.id   AF-X6LRY5-F1
#
_cell.length_a   1.000
_cell.length_b   1.000
_cell.length_c   1.000
_cell.angle_alpha   90.00
_cell.angle_beta   90.00
_cell.angle_gamma   90.00
#
_symmetry.space_group_name_H-M   'P 1'
#
loop_
_entity.id
_entity.type
_entity.pdbx_description
1 polymer ?
#
loop_
_entity_poly.entity_id
_entity_poly.type
_entity_poly.pdbx_seq_one_letter_code
_entity_poly.pdbx_strand_id
1 'polypeptide(L)'
;NKYRNWRGDGGGYGTKGEENDEQDGEMYGEETLLKEIHFGSGGGSRFGVGGSGGGIIELIIEQQLINHGSIQSNGGNGMFGGSGGSGGSILIELQCQAPSQSQSQPQSYSNELKQTFGTIKCIGGSKGYSGGKGHSGGKGRIAIYGIELSSDDILKIDPKPFNRLHK
;
A
#
# COMPACT_ATOMS: atom_id res chain seq x y z
N ASN A 1 -31.52 5.91 -27.15
CA ASN A 1 -30.72 6.96 -26.48
C ASN A 1 -30.51 6.64 -25.01
N LYS A 2 -29.47 5.87 -24.68
CA LYS A 2 -28.98 5.71 -23.29
C LYS A 2 -27.69 6.52 -23.18
N TYR A 3 -27.75 7.69 -22.55
CA TYR A 3 -26.56 8.41 -22.12
C TYR A 3 -25.90 7.57 -21.01
N ARG A 4 -24.82 6.85 -21.33
CA ARG A 4 -23.96 6.24 -20.30
C ARG A 4 -23.35 7.38 -19.48
N ASN A 5 -23.73 7.48 -18.21
CA ASN A 5 -23.07 8.34 -17.24
C ASN A 5 -21.68 7.76 -16.95
N TRP A 6 -20.67 8.14 -17.72
CA TRP A 6 -19.29 7.74 -17.48
C TRP A 6 -18.70 8.54 -16.32
N ARG A 7 -19.11 8.33 -15.05
CA ARG A 7 -18.41 8.90 -13.88
C ARG A 7 -16.99 8.33 -13.82
N GLY A 8 -16.02 9.18 -13.50
CA GLY A 8 -14.61 8.77 -13.48
C GLY A 8 -14.31 8.30 -12.06
N ASP A 9 -14.21 6.98 -11.90
CA ASP A 9 -14.06 6.35 -10.59
C ASP A 9 -12.64 6.51 -10.05
N GLY A 10 -12.50 6.56 -8.72
CA GLY A 10 -11.18 6.50 -8.07
C GLY A 10 -10.55 5.12 -8.28
N GLY A 11 -9.22 5.06 -8.43
CA GLY A 11 -8.54 3.76 -8.49
C GLY A 11 -8.71 3.01 -7.16
N GLY A 12 -9.34 1.83 -7.19
CA GLY A 12 -9.41 0.92 -6.05
C GLY A 12 -8.25 -0.07 -6.09
N TYR A 13 -7.48 -0.16 -5.01
CA TYR A 13 -6.45 -1.20 -4.85
C TYR A 13 -6.06 -1.32 -3.38
N GLY A 14 -6.49 -2.37 -2.69
CA GLY A 14 -6.34 -2.53 -1.23
C GLY A 14 -7.58 -2.05 -0.46
N THR A 15 -8.05 -0.84 -0.74
CA THR A 15 -9.40 -0.39 -0.36
C THR A 15 -10.15 0.14 -1.57
N LYS A 16 -11.48 0.18 -1.45
CA LYS A 16 -12.38 0.84 -2.41
C LYS A 16 -11.97 2.31 -2.56
N GLY A 17 -11.99 2.84 -3.79
CA GLY A 17 -11.94 4.28 -4.02
C GLY A 17 -13.24 4.93 -3.53
N GLU A 18 -13.31 6.25 -3.51
CA GLU A 18 -14.57 6.92 -3.15
C GLU A 18 -15.57 6.91 -4.33
N GLU A 19 -16.41 5.90 -4.56
CA GLU A 19 -17.67 6.02 -5.38
C GLU A 19 -18.77 5.01 -4.96
N ASN A 20 -20.00 5.23 -5.47
CA ASN A 20 -21.16 4.35 -5.33
C ASN A 20 -20.82 2.94 -5.85
N ASP A 21 -21.33 1.92 -5.17
CA ASP A 21 -21.13 0.46 -5.23
C ASP A 21 -20.98 -0.29 -6.58
N GLU A 22 -20.87 0.37 -7.73
CA GLU A 22 -21.08 -0.26 -9.03
C GLU A 22 -19.83 -0.39 -9.94
N GLN A 23 -18.71 0.32 -9.71
CA GLN A 23 -17.54 0.31 -10.64
C GLN A 23 -16.13 0.29 -10.04
N ASP A 24 -15.98 0.04 -8.73
CA ASP A 24 -14.65 -0.18 -8.16
C ASP A 24 -14.04 -1.51 -8.61
N GLY A 25 -12.73 -1.52 -8.87
CA GLY A 25 -11.98 -2.74 -9.16
C GLY A 25 -12.05 -3.74 -7.99
N GLU A 26 -11.89 -5.03 -8.29
CA GLU A 26 -11.93 -6.08 -7.27
C GLU A 26 -10.90 -5.81 -6.15
N MET A 27 -11.38 -5.76 -4.90
CA MET A 27 -10.52 -5.72 -3.72
C MET A 27 -10.02 -7.13 -3.42
N TYR A 28 -8.71 -7.35 -3.43
CA TYR A 28 -8.12 -8.61 -2.98
C TYR A 28 -7.47 -8.43 -1.60
N GLY A 29 -7.92 -9.26 -0.64
CA GLY A 29 -7.60 -9.15 0.79
C GLY A 29 -6.15 -9.47 1.18
N GLU A 30 -5.86 -9.24 2.45
CA GLU A 30 -4.54 -9.31 3.10
C GLU A 30 -3.79 -10.65 2.92
N GLU A 31 -4.51 -11.75 2.66
CA GLU A 31 -3.91 -13.08 2.40
C GLU A 31 -3.17 -13.19 1.06
N THR A 32 -3.37 -12.24 0.14
CA THR A 32 -2.80 -12.30 -1.23
C THR A 32 -1.43 -11.63 -1.38
N LEU A 33 -0.97 -10.84 -0.41
CA LEU A 33 0.36 -10.19 -0.46
C LEU A 33 1.52 -11.19 -0.47
N LEU A 34 1.28 -12.42 -0.02
CA LEU A 34 2.23 -13.54 -0.11
C LEU A 34 2.29 -14.20 -1.50
N LYS A 35 1.22 -14.06 -2.28
CA LYS A 35 1.11 -14.69 -3.60
C LYS A 35 1.54 -13.72 -4.69
N GLU A 36 1.05 -12.47 -4.65
CA GLU A 36 1.34 -11.46 -5.67
C GLU A 36 1.33 -10.02 -5.09
N ILE A 37 2.40 -9.29 -5.35
CA ILE A 37 2.53 -7.86 -5.08
C ILE A 37 2.16 -7.13 -6.37
N HIS A 38 1.14 -6.26 -6.36
CA HIS A 38 0.80 -5.48 -7.55
C HIS A 38 0.91 -3.97 -7.33
N PHE A 39 1.02 -3.28 -8.47
CA PHE A 39 0.94 -1.83 -8.57
C PHE A 39 -0.46 -1.36 -8.17
N GLY A 40 -0.53 -0.10 -7.74
CA GLY A 40 -1.80 0.60 -7.65
C GLY A 40 -2.43 0.79 -9.03
N SER A 41 -3.75 0.94 -9.05
CA SER A 41 -4.53 1.27 -10.23
C SER A 41 -4.54 2.79 -10.48
N GLY A 42 -4.59 3.19 -11.75
CA GLY A 42 -4.79 4.58 -12.13
C GLY A 42 -6.22 5.05 -11.82
N GLY A 43 -6.39 6.34 -11.61
CA GLY A 43 -7.70 6.98 -11.50
C GLY A 43 -8.39 7.11 -12.87
N GLY A 44 -9.70 6.99 -12.88
CA GLY A 44 -10.54 7.29 -14.03
C GLY A 44 -10.50 8.77 -14.45
N SER A 45 -10.82 9.00 -15.73
CA SER A 45 -10.91 10.34 -16.29
C SER A 45 -12.06 10.48 -17.27
N ARG A 46 -12.79 11.59 -17.16
CA ARG A 46 -13.82 12.01 -18.12
C ARG A 46 -13.28 12.92 -19.22
N PHE A 47 -12.43 13.88 -18.84
CA PHE A 47 -11.99 15.00 -19.70
C PHE A 47 -10.54 15.43 -19.42
N GLY A 48 -9.77 14.66 -18.65
CA GLY A 48 -8.43 15.04 -18.16
C GLY A 48 -7.46 13.86 -18.00
N VAL A 49 -6.45 14.03 -17.15
CA VAL A 49 -5.48 12.99 -16.80
C VAL A 49 -5.84 12.46 -15.41
N GLY A 50 -6.16 11.16 -15.32
CA GLY A 50 -6.38 10.50 -14.03
C GLY A 50 -5.07 10.32 -13.26
N GLY A 51 -5.17 10.18 -11.95
CA GLY A 51 -4.00 9.98 -11.10
C GLY A 51 -3.30 8.65 -11.39
N SER A 52 -1.97 8.60 -11.27
CA SER A 52 -1.23 7.35 -11.42
C SER A 52 -1.44 6.43 -10.23
N GLY A 53 -1.44 5.11 -10.44
CA GLY A 53 -1.35 4.17 -9.33
C GLY A 53 0.02 4.19 -8.65
N GLY A 54 0.07 3.80 -7.38
CA GLY A 54 1.32 3.66 -6.64
C GLY A 54 2.18 2.49 -7.13
N GLY A 55 3.48 2.53 -6.79
CA GLY A 55 4.46 1.53 -7.16
C GLY A 55 4.42 0.24 -6.32
N ILE A 56 5.48 -0.56 -6.45
CA ILE A 56 5.77 -1.68 -5.55
C ILE A 56 7.11 -1.40 -4.89
N ILE A 57 7.18 -1.58 -3.57
CA ILE A 57 8.44 -1.58 -2.82
C ILE A 57 8.52 -2.90 -2.06
N GLU A 58 9.58 -3.66 -2.31
CA GLU A 58 9.92 -4.86 -1.55
C GLU A 58 11.27 -4.65 -0.86
N LEU A 59 11.29 -4.84 0.46
CA LEU A 59 12.48 -4.71 1.30
C LEU A 59 12.72 -6.01 2.05
N ILE A 60 13.88 -6.62 1.80
CA ILE A 60 14.38 -7.78 2.54
C ILE A 60 15.49 -7.29 3.46
N ILE A 61 15.27 -7.39 4.77
CA ILE A 61 16.15 -6.86 5.81
C ILE A 61 16.80 -8.03 6.54
N GLU A 62 18.09 -8.23 6.28
CA GLU A 62 18.85 -9.32 6.89
C GLU A 62 19.34 -9.01 8.30
N GLN A 63 19.48 -7.73 8.66
CA GLN A 63 20.07 -7.31 9.94
C GLN A 63 19.17 -6.32 10.68
N GLN A 64 19.09 -5.08 10.21
CA GLN A 64 18.38 -4.00 10.92
C GLN A 64 17.77 -2.99 9.95
N LEU A 65 16.54 -2.57 10.26
CA LEU A 65 15.86 -1.43 9.66
C LEU A 65 15.93 -0.25 10.63
N ILE A 66 16.56 0.83 10.19
CA ILE A 66 16.51 2.13 10.87
C ILE A 66 15.90 3.14 9.91
N ASN A 67 14.60 3.40 10.06
CA ASN A 67 13.90 4.41 9.29
C ASN A 67 13.44 5.55 10.22
N HIS A 68 14.02 6.74 10.05
CA HIS A 68 13.55 7.98 10.68
C HIS A 68 12.75 8.88 9.73
N GLY A 69 12.65 8.49 8.46
CA GLY A 69 11.95 9.22 7.41
C GLY A 69 10.65 8.54 6.99
N SER A 70 10.44 8.46 5.68
CA SER A 70 9.24 7.88 5.10
C SER A 70 9.53 6.91 3.96
N ILE A 71 8.85 5.76 3.96
CA ILE A 71 8.78 4.85 2.83
C ILE A 71 7.37 4.96 2.26
N GLN A 72 7.24 5.32 0.98
CA GLN A 72 5.93 5.64 0.41
C GLN A 72 5.74 5.03 -0.97
N SER A 73 4.61 4.35 -1.15
CA SER A 73 4.13 3.88 -2.44
C SER A 73 2.71 4.42 -2.69
N ASN A 74 2.62 5.75 -2.79
CA ASN A 74 1.33 6.44 -2.90
C ASN A 74 0.85 6.56 -4.34
N GLY A 75 -0.46 6.69 -4.51
CA GLY A 75 -1.08 7.07 -5.76
C GLY A 75 -0.88 8.55 -6.08
N GLY A 76 -0.81 8.87 -7.36
CA GLY A 76 -0.76 10.23 -7.89
C GLY A 76 -2.13 10.89 -7.90
N ASN A 77 -2.14 12.21 -7.82
CA ASN A 77 -3.36 13.01 -7.93
C ASN A 77 -3.86 13.07 -9.38
N GLY A 78 -5.18 13.11 -9.55
CA GLY A 78 -5.79 13.41 -10.84
C GLY A 78 -5.68 14.91 -11.21
N MET A 79 -5.89 15.24 -12.47
CA MET A 79 -5.93 16.60 -13.00
C MET A 79 -7.22 16.87 -13.78
N PHE A 80 -7.66 18.13 -13.81
CA PHE A 80 -8.80 18.60 -14.63
C PHE A 80 -10.08 17.75 -14.51
N GLY A 81 -10.45 17.39 -13.28
CA GLY A 81 -11.63 16.56 -13.01
C GLY A 81 -11.39 15.05 -13.12
N GLY A 82 -10.14 14.61 -13.30
CA GLY A 82 -9.73 13.21 -13.09
C GLY A 82 -9.70 12.85 -11.60
N SER A 83 -9.94 11.57 -11.31
CA SER A 83 -9.86 11.00 -9.96
C SER A 83 -8.42 10.65 -9.59
N GLY A 84 -8.16 10.42 -8.30
CA GLY A 84 -6.86 9.97 -7.83
C GLY A 84 -6.59 8.50 -8.15
N GLY A 85 -5.32 8.16 -8.39
CA GLY A 85 -4.90 6.76 -8.47
C GLY A 85 -4.73 6.15 -7.09
N SER A 86 -4.79 4.83 -6.98
CA SER A 86 -4.70 4.14 -5.69
C SER A 86 -3.26 4.12 -5.15
N GLY A 87 -3.12 3.87 -3.84
CA GLY A 87 -1.84 3.44 -3.28
C GLY A 87 -1.37 2.12 -3.90
N GLY A 88 -0.06 1.88 -3.86
CA GLY A 88 0.59 0.67 -4.33
C GLY A 88 0.81 -0.36 -3.22
N SER A 89 1.86 -1.16 -3.32
CA SER A 89 2.16 -2.20 -2.33
C SER A 89 3.54 -2.00 -1.70
N ILE A 90 3.64 -2.21 -0.38
CA ILE A 90 4.91 -2.29 0.35
C ILE A 90 4.99 -3.63 1.06
N LEU A 91 6.06 -4.39 0.82
CA LEU A 91 6.42 -5.60 1.55
C LEU A 91 7.74 -5.36 2.28
N ILE A 92 7.77 -5.64 3.59
CA ILE A 92 8.99 -5.63 4.40
C ILE A 92 9.13 -7.00 5.05
N GLU A 93 10.25 -7.67 4.82
CA GLU A 93 10.57 -8.97 5.40
C GLU A 93 11.84 -8.86 6.24
N LEU A 94 11.73 -9.09 7.56
CA LEU A 94 12.87 -9.15 8.46
C LEU A 94 13.31 -10.61 8.63
N GLN A 95 14.41 -10.98 8.00
CA GLN A 95 14.95 -12.34 8.06
C GLN A 95 15.74 -12.60 9.34
N CYS A 96 16.17 -11.54 10.02
CA CYS A 96 16.90 -11.65 11.26
C CYS A 96 16.11 -12.37 12.35
N GLN A 97 14.79 -12.21 12.47
CA GLN A 97 13.99 -12.75 13.59
C GLN A 97 13.30 -14.11 13.35
N ALA A 98 13.50 -14.74 12.19
CA ALA A 98 12.94 -16.06 11.96
C ALA A 98 13.74 -17.12 12.74
N PRO A 99 13.14 -17.91 13.64
CA PRO A 99 13.79 -19.10 14.18
C PRO A 99 14.02 -20.05 13.01
N SER A 100 15.29 -20.35 12.75
CA SER A 100 15.77 -21.26 11.71
C SER A 100 14.97 -22.56 11.70
N GLN A 101 14.02 -22.69 10.78
CA GLN A 101 13.41 -23.98 10.43
C GLN A 101 14.17 -24.61 9.25
N SER A 102 15.48 -24.82 9.40
CA SER A 102 16.19 -25.81 8.59
C SER A 102 17.54 -26.17 9.22
N GLN A 103 17.77 -27.47 9.31
CA GLN A 103 19.01 -28.07 9.76
C GLN A 103 20.12 -27.77 8.75
N SER A 104 20.93 -26.74 8.98
CA SER A 104 22.40 -26.75 8.83
C SER A 104 22.92 -25.32 8.99
N GLN A 105 23.67 -25.11 10.09
CA GLN A 105 24.38 -23.86 10.45
C GLN A 105 23.48 -22.66 10.81
N PRO A 106 23.16 -22.46 12.11
CA PRO A 106 22.53 -21.22 12.55
C PRO A 106 23.60 -20.12 12.55
N GLN A 107 23.55 -19.19 11.60
CA GLN A 107 24.09 -17.86 11.86
C GLN A 107 23.14 -17.18 12.85
N SER A 108 23.33 -17.51 14.12
CA SER A 108 22.71 -16.87 15.27
C SER A 108 23.20 -15.42 15.35
N TYR A 109 22.66 -14.55 14.50
CA TYR A 109 22.64 -13.14 14.84
C TYR A 109 21.67 -13.01 16.01
N SER A 110 22.21 -12.72 17.20
CA SER A 110 21.39 -12.31 18.34
C SER A 110 20.49 -11.17 17.88
N ASN A 111 19.16 -11.38 17.88
CA ASN A 111 18.17 -10.36 17.52
C ASN A 111 18.01 -9.31 18.62
N GLU A 112 19.11 -8.76 19.10
CA GLU A 112 19.12 -7.60 19.99
C GLU A 112 18.96 -6.29 19.22
N LEU A 113 19.17 -6.29 17.90
CA LEU A 113 19.07 -5.08 17.10
C LEU A 113 17.61 -4.63 17.02
N LYS A 114 17.32 -3.55 17.73
CA LYS A 114 16.02 -2.90 17.73
C LYS A 114 15.73 -2.34 16.35
N GLN A 115 14.57 -2.69 15.82
CA GLN A 115 14.06 -2.16 14.56
C GLN A 115 13.40 -0.81 14.82
N THR A 116 13.66 0.17 13.95
CA THR A 116 13.06 1.50 14.06
C THR A 116 12.22 1.78 12.83
N PHE A 117 10.91 1.86 13.04
CA PHE A 117 9.95 2.20 12.00
C PHE A 117 9.66 3.70 12.02
N GLY A 118 9.93 4.32 10.87
CA GLY A 118 9.49 5.67 10.54
C GLY A 118 8.08 5.63 9.95
N THR A 119 7.72 6.64 9.17
CA THR A 119 6.44 6.65 8.47
C THR A 119 6.45 5.67 7.30
N ILE A 120 5.41 4.86 7.16
CA ILE A 120 5.22 4.00 5.98
C ILE A 120 3.83 4.25 5.41
N LYS A 121 3.75 4.61 4.13
CA LYS A 121 2.48 4.98 3.51
C LYS A 121 2.22 4.32 2.16
N CYS A 122 1.00 3.81 1.99
CA CYS A 122 0.42 3.46 0.70
C CYS A 122 -0.94 4.12 0.59
N ILE A 123 -0.99 5.45 0.44
CA ILE A 123 -2.26 6.19 0.33
C ILE A 123 -2.58 6.50 -1.12
N GLY A 124 -3.87 6.53 -1.46
CA GLY A 124 -4.32 6.96 -2.77
C GLY A 124 -4.17 8.46 -2.98
N GLY A 125 -4.11 8.85 -4.24
CA GLY A 125 -4.11 10.24 -4.65
C GLY A 125 -5.47 10.89 -4.53
N SER A 126 -5.48 12.21 -4.61
CA SER A 126 -6.66 13.07 -4.55
C SER A 126 -7.06 13.58 -5.94
N LYS A 127 -8.25 14.19 -6.03
CA LYS A 127 -8.73 14.83 -7.25
C LYS A 127 -7.94 16.10 -7.62
N GLY A 128 -8.01 16.48 -8.90
CA GLY A 128 -7.58 17.81 -9.36
C GLY A 128 -8.59 18.92 -9.01
N TYR A 129 -8.11 20.17 -8.96
CA TYR A 129 -8.72 21.45 -8.50
C TYR A 129 -10.19 21.82 -8.84
N SER A 130 -10.99 20.97 -9.49
CA SER A 130 -12.39 21.28 -9.80
C SER A 130 -13.30 21.01 -8.59
N GLY A 131 -13.99 22.06 -8.11
CA GLY A 131 -14.87 22.11 -6.93
C GLY A 131 -16.13 21.22 -6.91
N GLY A 132 -16.18 20.14 -7.68
CA GLY A 132 -17.19 19.08 -7.53
C GLY A 132 -16.76 17.99 -6.56
N LYS A 133 -17.68 17.20 -5.99
CA LYS A 133 -17.35 15.96 -5.26
C LYS A 133 -16.59 15.05 -6.24
N GLY A 134 -15.30 14.84 -6.01
CA GLY A 134 -14.41 14.11 -6.89
C GLY A 134 -13.59 13.14 -6.06
N HIS A 135 -13.33 11.98 -6.64
CA HIS A 135 -13.09 10.73 -5.93
C HIS A 135 -11.61 10.51 -5.68
N SER A 136 -11.23 10.24 -4.44
CA SER A 136 -9.86 9.84 -4.09
C SER A 136 -9.61 8.39 -4.46
N GLY A 137 -8.36 8.08 -4.80
CA GLY A 137 -7.92 6.70 -4.93
C GLY A 137 -7.93 5.99 -3.57
N GLY A 138 -8.14 4.68 -3.60
CA GLY A 138 -8.06 3.82 -2.42
C GLY A 138 -6.65 3.75 -1.84
N LYS A 139 -6.56 3.36 -0.56
CA LYS A 139 -5.27 3.04 0.07
C LYS A 139 -4.78 1.70 -0.47
N GLY A 140 -3.48 1.61 -0.70
CA GLY A 140 -2.75 0.44 -1.14
C GLY A 140 -2.65 -0.65 -0.07
N ARG A 141 -1.54 -1.38 -0.04
CA ARG A 141 -1.34 -2.50 0.89
C ARG A 141 0.05 -2.48 1.51
N ILE A 142 0.14 -2.86 2.78
CA ILE A 142 1.42 -2.95 3.51
C ILE A 142 1.45 -4.31 4.21
N ALA A 143 2.52 -5.07 4.00
CA ALA A 143 2.79 -6.30 4.74
C ALA A 143 4.17 -6.23 5.39
N ILE A 144 4.26 -6.65 6.66
CA ILE A 144 5.49 -6.67 7.44
C ILE A 144 5.64 -8.03 8.10
N TYR A 145 6.70 -8.76 7.74
CA TYR A 145 7.03 -10.09 8.26
C TYR A 145 8.30 -10.10 9.10
N GLY A 146 8.41 -11.07 9.99
CA GLY A 146 9.63 -11.30 10.78
C GLY A 146 9.78 -10.37 11.98
N ILE A 147 8.69 -9.76 12.44
CA ILE A 147 8.64 -9.01 13.70
C ILE A 147 7.20 -8.82 14.17
N GLU A 148 6.98 -8.77 15.47
CA GLU A 148 5.73 -8.29 16.06
C GLU A 148 5.81 -6.76 16.22
N LEU A 149 4.89 -6.04 15.58
CA LEU A 149 4.87 -4.58 15.66
C LEU A 149 4.28 -4.09 16.98
N SER A 150 4.91 -3.09 17.59
CA SER A 150 4.32 -2.38 18.72
C SER A 150 3.13 -1.52 18.27
N SER A 151 2.24 -1.16 19.20
CA SER A 151 1.14 -0.24 18.90
C SER A 151 1.63 1.11 18.38
N ASP A 152 2.76 1.60 18.92
CA ASP A 152 3.38 2.86 18.47
C ASP A 152 3.92 2.79 17.05
N ASP A 153 4.40 1.63 16.62
CA ASP A 153 4.86 1.43 15.25
C ASP A 153 3.68 1.34 14.27
N ILE A 154 2.61 0.65 14.66
CA ILE A 154 1.37 0.58 13.86
C ILE A 154 0.80 1.98 13.60
N LEU A 155 0.87 2.90 14.58
CA LEU A 155 0.40 4.28 14.41
C LEU A 155 1.15 5.08 13.33
N LYS A 156 2.35 4.66 12.93
CA LYS A 156 3.15 5.33 11.90
C LYS A 156 2.94 4.75 10.49
N ILE A 157 2.11 3.72 10.38
CA ILE A 157 1.94 2.93 9.16
C ILE A 157 0.48 3.08 8.67
N ASP A 158 0.31 3.52 7.43
CA ASP A 158 -1.02 3.73 6.83
C ASP A 158 -1.06 3.28 5.36
N PRO A 159 -1.90 2.29 4.97
CA PRO A 159 -2.92 1.58 5.74
C PRO A 159 -2.36 0.69 6.84
N LYS A 160 -3.24 0.23 7.74
CA LYS A 160 -2.89 -0.76 8.76
C LYS A 160 -2.17 -1.94 8.09
N PRO A 161 -0.97 -2.32 8.55
CA PRO A 161 -0.22 -3.38 7.91
C PRO A 161 -0.80 -4.74 8.27
N PHE A 162 -0.71 -5.68 7.33
CA PHE A 162 -0.73 -7.10 7.66
C PHE A 162 0.59 -7.45 8.32
N ASN A 163 0.57 -7.92 9.57
CA ASN A 163 1.77 -8.22 10.34
C ASN A 163 1.76 -9.66 10.85
N ARG A 164 2.84 -10.40 10.58
CA ARG A 164 3.07 -11.77 11.07
C ARG A 164 4.54 -12.01 11.36
N LEU A 165 4.86 -12.90 12.29
CA LEU A 165 6.25 -13.32 12.55
C LEU A 165 6.83 -14.16 11.41
N HIS A 166 5.99 -14.87 10.66
CA HIS A 166 6.41 -15.75 9.56
C HIS A 166 5.65 -15.42 8.29
N LYS A 167 6.37 -15.48 7.19
CA LYS A 167 5.85 -15.32 5.83
C LYS A 167 5.01 -16.53 5.44
#